data_AF-A0A7S0U3E6-F1
#
_entry.id   AF-A0A7S0U3E6-F1
#
_cell.length_a   1.000
_cell.length_b   1.000
_cell.length_c   1.000
_cell.angle_alpha   90.00
_cell.angle_beta   90.00
_cell.angle_gamma   90.00
#
_symmetry.space_group_name_H-M   'P 1'
#
loop_
_entity.id
_entity.type
_entity.pdbx_description
1 polymer ?
#
loop_
_entity_poly.entity_id
_entity_poly.type
_entity_poly.pdbx_seq_one_letter_code
_entity_poly.pdbx_strand_id
1 'polypeptide(L)'
;IVEGWHKFDPNTQEHKSDLDPTKVTMSEEQAALFQKYVKSTRVRAARNISGFSLPAGSSKEDRLAVEGVLKQAFEALPDDLQGTYFPLGGLTAEQESALQAGGFLFQKPGPMQLLGAAGAGRDWPEGRGVFHNEAQT
;
A
#
# COMPACT_ATOMS: atom_id res chain seq x y z
N ILE A 1 10.34 -22.24 -1.93
CA ILE A 1 9.52 -21.40 -1.02
C ILE A 1 8.22 -20.96 -1.71
N VAL A 2 8.29 -20.26 -2.85
CA VAL A 2 7.11 -19.79 -3.60
C VAL A 2 6.14 -20.94 -3.91
N GLU A 3 6.60 -22.03 -4.52
CA GLU A 3 5.76 -23.20 -4.83
C GLU A 3 5.17 -23.87 -3.58
N GLY A 4 5.97 -24.01 -2.51
CA GLY A 4 5.50 -24.60 -1.26
C GLY A 4 4.33 -23.84 -0.64
N TRP A 5 4.39 -22.50 -0.65
CA TRP A 5 3.38 -21.62 -0.07
C TRP A 5 2.19 -21.38 -1.00
N HIS A 6 2.46 -21.03 -2.27
CA HIS A 6 1.44 -20.60 -3.22
C HIS A 6 0.88 -21.73 -4.10
N LYS A 7 1.46 -22.93 -4.03
CA LYS A 7 1.17 -24.05 -4.96
C LYS A 7 1.32 -23.63 -6.44
N PHE A 8 2.27 -22.72 -6.68
CA PHE A 8 2.59 -22.14 -7.97
C PHE A 8 4.08 -22.30 -8.24
N ASP A 9 4.43 -23.03 -9.29
CA ASP A 9 5.81 -23.23 -9.70
C ASP A 9 6.24 -22.10 -10.65
N PRO A 10 7.09 -21.17 -10.21
CA PRO A 10 7.51 -20.02 -11.01
C PRO A 10 8.42 -20.39 -12.19
N ASN A 11 8.94 -21.63 -12.26
CA ASN A 11 9.80 -22.05 -13.37
C ASN A 11 8.99 -22.59 -14.55
N THR A 12 7.76 -23.04 -14.31
CA THR A 12 6.93 -23.72 -15.32
C THR A 12 5.60 -23.02 -15.56
N GLN A 13 5.14 -22.18 -14.63
CA GLN A 13 3.87 -21.49 -14.71
C GLN A 13 4.06 -19.98 -14.88
N GLU A 14 3.12 -19.37 -15.61
CA GLU A 14 3.08 -17.93 -15.83
C GLU A 14 1.93 -17.32 -15.04
N HIS A 15 2.23 -16.28 -14.24
CA HIS A 15 1.20 -15.50 -13.56
C HIS A 15 0.68 -14.40 -14.49
N LYS A 16 -0.64 -14.38 -14.74
CA LYS A 16 -1.30 -13.33 -15.52
C LYS A 16 -1.94 -12.30 -14.60
N SER A 17 -1.47 -11.06 -14.69
CA SER A 17 -2.08 -9.92 -13.98
C SER A 17 -3.16 -9.28 -14.85
N ASP A 18 -4.32 -9.00 -14.25
CA ASP A 18 -5.45 -8.33 -14.88
C ASP A 18 -5.98 -7.26 -13.92
N LEU A 19 -5.90 -5.99 -14.33
CA LEU A 19 -6.33 -4.84 -13.54
C LEU A 19 -7.52 -4.14 -14.19
N ASP A 20 -8.23 -4.81 -15.09
CA ASP A 20 -9.45 -4.30 -15.71
C ASP A 20 -10.65 -4.51 -14.78
N PRO A 21 -11.16 -3.45 -14.12
CA PRO A 21 -12.28 -3.59 -13.19
C PRO A 21 -13.59 -3.94 -13.89
N THR A 22 -13.70 -3.70 -15.21
CA THR A 22 -14.94 -3.91 -15.96
C THR A 22 -15.33 -5.38 -16.11
N LYS A 23 -14.35 -6.28 -15.91
CA LYS A 23 -14.56 -7.74 -15.91
C LYS A 23 -15.23 -8.25 -14.62
N VAL A 24 -15.28 -7.44 -13.57
CA VAL A 24 -15.92 -7.80 -12.31
C VAL A 24 -17.37 -7.33 -12.34
N THR A 25 -18.29 -8.27 -12.61
CA THR A 25 -19.73 -7.99 -12.70
C THR A 25 -20.51 -8.69 -11.60
N MET A 26 -21.59 -8.06 -11.13
CA MET A 26 -22.57 -8.68 -10.23
C MET A 26 -23.95 -8.69 -10.90
N SER A 27 -24.71 -9.76 -10.70
CA SER A 27 -26.14 -9.75 -11.02
C SER A 27 -26.90 -8.82 -10.08
N GLU A 28 -28.11 -8.42 -10.45
CA GLU A 28 -28.97 -7.59 -9.60
C GLU A 28 -29.25 -8.24 -8.24
N GLU A 29 -29.47 -9.56 -8.21
CA GLU A 29 -29.65 -10.32 -6.97
C GLU A 29 -28.40 -10.28 -6.08
N GLN A 30 -27.21 -10.48 -6.68
CA GLN A 30 -25.94 -10.41 -5.95
C GLN A 30 -25.72 -9.00 -5.37
N ALA A 31 -26.00 -7.95 -6.15
CA ALA A 31 -25.90 -6.57 -5.69
C ALA A 31 -26.87 -6.28 -4.53
N ALA A 32 -28.10 -6.78 -4.60
CA ALA A 32 -29.09 -6.61 -3.54
C ALA A 32 -28.67 -7.31 -2.23
N LEU A 33 -28.15 -8.53 -2.32
CA LEU A 33 -27.62 -9.26 -1.16
C LEU A 33 -26.39 -8.57 -0.59
N PHE A 34 -25.49 -8.10 -1.46
CA PHE A 34 -24.30 -7.36 -1.05
C PHE A 34 -24.68 -6.11 -0.25
N GLN A 35 -25.60 -5.29 -0.76
CA GLN A 35 -26.09 -4.10 -0.07
C GLN A 35 -26.80 -4.41 1.25
N LYS A 36 -27.51 -5.55 1.33
CA LYS A 36 -28.24 -5.94 2.53
C LYS A 36 -27.33 -6.40 3.67
N TYR A 37 -26.23 -7.09 3.36
CA TYR A 37 -25.43 -7.80 4.36
C TYR A 37 -24.00 -7.27 4.54
N VAL A 38 -23.40 -6.67 3.52
CA VAL A 38 -21.99 -6.25 3.54
C VAL A 38 -21.88 -4.82 4.08
N LYS A 39 -21.16 -4.66 5.19
CA LYS A 39 -20.97 -3.36 5.84
C LYS A 39 -19.85 -2.52 5.24
N SER A 40 -18.79 -3.15 4.75
CA SER A 40 -17.64 -2.48 4.15
C SER A 40 -16.88 -3.44 3.24
N THR A 41 -16.09 -2.89 2.33
CA THR A 41 -15.22 -3.63 1.43
C THR A 41 -13.86 -2.95 1.38
N ARG A 42 -12.82 -3.77 1.26
CA ARG A 42 -11.44 -3.28 1.20
C ARG A 42 -10.63 -4.15 0.26
N VAL A 43 -10.02 -3.54 -0.75
CA VAL A 43 -9.10 -4.18 -1.69
C VAL A 43 -7.71 -3.62 -1.47
N ARG A 44 -6.68 -4.47 -1.38
CA ARG A 44 -5.28 -4.03 -1.19
C ARG A 44 -4.34 -4.84 -2.06
N ALA A 45 -3.59 -4.13 -2.90
CA ALA A 45 -2.46 -4.66 -3.65
C ALA A 45 -1.13 -4.07 -3.13
N ALA A 46 -0.04 -4.81 -3.29
CA ALA A 46 1.32 -4.33 -3.02
C ALA A 46 2.10 -4.23 -4.35
N ARG A 47 2.90 -3.18 -4.49
CA ARG A 47 3.74 -2.90 -5.67
C ARG A 47 5.10 -2.38 -5.21
N ASN A 48 6.12 -2.59 -6.03
CA ASN A 48 7.45 -1.98 -5.89
C ASN A 48 7.76 -1.24 -7.18
N ILE A 49 8.52 -0.15 -7.11
CA ILE A 49 8.89 0.65 -8.28
C ILE A 49 10.10 0.00 -8.96
N SER A 50 9.99 -0.23 -10.27
CA SER A 50 11.09 -0.78 -11.07
C SER A 50 12.32 0.13 -11.01
N GLY A 51 13.51 -0.46 -10.97
CA GLY A 51 14.78 0.27 -10.87
C GLY A 51 15.25 0.54 -9.44
N PHE A 52 14.46 0.20 -8.41
CA PHE A 52 14.84 0.34 -7.00
C PHE A 52 14.88 -1.00 -6.28
N SER A 53 15.70 -1.09 -5.24
CA SER A 53 15.80 -2.27 -4.37
C SER A 53 14.50 -2.50 -3.57
N LEU A 54 14.19 -3.77 -3.30
CA LEU A 54 13.09 -4.13 -2.41
C LEU A 54 13.34 -3.63 -0.97
N PRO A 55 12.28 -3.40 -0.15
CA PRO A 55 12.40 -2.73 1.14
C PRO A 55 13.48 -3.28 2.08
N ALA A 56 13.63 -4.61 2.17
CA ALA A 56 14.64 -5.25 3.01
C ALA A 56 16.08 -4.92 2.58
N GLY A 57 16.33 -4.79 1.27
CA GLY A 57 17.64 -4.50 0.68
C GLY A 57 17.89 -3.03 0.35
N SER A 58 16.88 -2.17 0.44
CA SER A 58 16.97 -0.75 0.04
C SER A 58 17.97 0.08 0.83
N SER A 59 18.72 0.96 0.18
CA SER A 59 19.48 2.04 0.84
C SER A 59 18.55 3.16 1.32
N LYS A 60 19.09 4.14 2.04
CA LYS A 60 18.33 5.35 2.40
C LYS A 60 17.98 6.13 1.13
N GLU A 61 18.94 6.23 0.21
CA GLU A 61 18.83 6.95 -1.06
C GLU A 61 17.76 6.33 -1.96
N ASP A 62 17.75 5.00 -2.13
CA ASP A 62 16.72 4.29 -2.90
C ASP A 62 15.32 4.60 -2.35
N ARG A 63 15.18 4.62 -1.02
CA ARG A 63 13.90 4.85 -0.37
C ARG A 63 13.39 6.27 -0.55
N LEU A 64 14.26 7.26 -0.41
CA LEU A 64 13.92 8.67 -0.66
C LEU A 64 13.61 8.91 -2.14
N ALA A 65 14.30 8.22 -3.06
CA ALA A 65 14.00 8.28 -4.48
C ALA A 65 12.63 7.69 -4.80
N VAL A 66 12.27 6.53 -4.22
CA VAL A 66 10.91 5.96 -4.33
C VAL A 66 9.86 6.92 -3.78
N GLU A 67 10.09 7.54 -2.62
CA GLU A 67 9.20 8.56 -2.07
C GLU A 67 9.01 9.74 -3.05
N GLY A 68 10.09 10.21 -3.67
CA GLY A 68 10.05 11.29 -4.66
C GLY A 68 9.21 10.94 -5.89
N VAL A 69 9.37 9.73 -6.44
CA VAL A 69 8.56 9.24 -7.57
C VAL A 69 7.08 9.17 -7.20
N LEU A 70 6.76 8.68 -5.99
CA LEU A 70 5.38 8.59 -5.52
C LEU A 70 4.74 9.96 -5.36
N LYS A 71 5.45 10.95 -4.79
CA LYS A 71 4.95 12.33 -4.66
C LYS A 71 4.58 12.93 -6.01
N GLN A 72 5.45 12.77 -7.01
CA GLN A 72 5.16 13.23 -8.38
C GLN A 72 3.94 12.53 -8.98
N ALA A 73 3.80 11.22 -8.74
CA ALA A 73 2.64 10.47 -9.22
C ALA A 73 1.33 10.93 -8.54
N PHE A 74 1.37 11.30 -7.26
CA PHE A 74 0.19 11.79 -6.53
C PHE A 74 -0.33 13.13 -7.06
N GLU A 75 0.55 13.97 -7.62
CA GLU A 75 0.17 15.23 -8.27
C GLU A 75 -0.55 15.02 -9.62
N ALA A 76 -0.40 13.84 -10.22
CA ALA A 76 -1.00 13.48 -11.50
C ALA A 76 -2.27 12.62 -11.36
N LEU A 77 -2.76 12.41 -10.13
CA LEU A 77 -4.00 11.67 -9.90
C LEU A 77 -5.21 12.48 -10.37
N PRO A 78 -6.27 11.82 -10.86
CA PRO A 78 -7.52 12.49 -11.20
C PRO A 78 -8.21 13.05 -9.95
N ASP A 79 -9.13 14.00 -10.14
CA ASP A 79 -9.77 14.77 -9.07
C ASP A 79 -10.39 13.91 -7.95
N ASP A 80 -10.99 12.77 -8.27
CA ASP A 80 -11.62 11.86 -7.30
C ASP A 80 -10.61 11.06 -6.45
N LEU A 81 -9.37 10.97 -6.92
CA LEU A 81 -8.24 10.33 -6.24
C LEU A 81 -7.22 11.34 -5.70
N GLN A 82 -7.41 12.64 -5.95
CA GLN A 82 -6.55 13.67 -5.45
C GLN A 82 -6.58 13.69 -3.92
N GLY A 83 -5.42 13.91 -3.31
CA GLY A 83 -5.27 13.74 -1.87
C GLY A 83 -4.04 14.41 -1.30
N THR A 84 -3.80 14.10 -0.03
CA THR A 84 -2.68 14.66 0.74
C THR A 84 -1.68 13.57 1.09
N TYR A 85 -0.39 13.87 0.90
CA TYR A 85 0.70 13.06 1.39
C TYR A 85 1.21 13.56 2.73
N PHE A 86 1.31 12.65 3.70
CA PHE A 86 1.75 12.89 5.06
C PHE A 86 3.07 12.14 5.32
N PRO A 87 4.23 12.81 5.24
CA PRO A 87 5.51 12.19 5.58
C PRO A 87 5.54 11.88 7.08
N LEU A 88 5.90 10.64 7.45
CA LEU A 88 5.88 10.21 8.85
C LEU A 88 6.83 11.03 9.74
N GLY A 89 7.96 11.49 9.20
CA GLY A 89 8.91 12.34 9.93
C GLY A 89 8.44 13.77 10.18
N GLY A 90 7.33 14.19 9.58
CA GLY A 90 6.80 15.57 9.66
C GLY A 90 5.35 15.65 10.15
N LEU A 91 4.81 14.61 10.76
CA LEU A 91 3.45 14.61 11.30
C LEU A 91 3.33 15.55 12.50
N THR A 92 2.29 16.38 12.54
CA THR A 92 1.86 17.04 13.78
C THR A 92 1.12 16.05 14.68
N ALA A 93 0.97 16.37 15.97
CA ALA A 93 0.24 15.52 16.91
C ALA A 93 -1.24 15.32 16.50
N GLU A 94 -1.84 16.35 15.93
CA GLU A 94 -3.22 16.31 15.42
C GLU A 94 -3.32 15.40 14.19
N GLN A 95 -2.37 15.52 13.25
CA GLN A 95 -2.31 14.66 12.07
C GLN A 95 -2.06 13.20 12.44
N GLU A 96 -1.14 12.96 13.37
CA GLU A 96 -0.87 11.61 13.87
C GLU A 96 -2.12 11.00 14.51
N SER A 97 -2.80 11.75 15.38
CA SER A 97 -4.03 11.30 16.04
C SER A 97 -5.15 11.01 15.03
N ALA A 98 -5.31 11.87 14.01
CA ALA A 98 -6.30 11.66 12.95
C ALA A 98 -5.99 10.40 12.11
N LEU A 99 -4.73 10.20 11.72
CA LEU A 99 -4.31 9.01 10.96
C LEU A 99 -4.43 7.72 11.79
N GLN A 100 -4.19 7.79 13.10
CA GLN A 100 -4.43 6.65 14.01
C GLN A 100 -5.92 6.33 14.12
N ALA A 101 -6.76 7.34 14.34
CA ALA A 101 -8.21 7.17 14.46
C ALA A 101 -8.84 6.61 13.18
N GLY A 102 -8.32 7.01 12.01
CA GLY A 102 -8.73 6.48 10.70
C GLY A 102 -8.15 5.10 10.36
N GLY A 103 -7.25 4.55 11.18
CA GLY A 103 -6.58 3.28 10.91
C GLY A 103 -5.59 3.32 9.75
N PHE A 104 -5.07 4.52 9.41
CA PHE A 104 -4.14 4.74 8.31
C PHE A 104 -2.67 4.75 8.74
N LEU A 105 -2.40 5.06 10.02
CA LEU A 105 -1.04 5.13 10.52
C LEU A 105 -0.45 3.72 10.77
N PHE A 106 0.70 3.46 10.18
CA PHE A 106 1.49 2.25 10.44
C PHE A 106 2.69 2.56 11.33
N GLN A 107 3.06 1.58 12.16
CA GLN A 107 4.07 1.74 13.20
C GLN A 107 5.45 1.25 12.74
N LYS A 108 6.52 1.76 13.38
CA LYS A 108 7.88 1.24 13.16
C LYS A 108 7.89 -0.25 13.48
N PRO A 109 8.38 -1.11 12.56
CA PRO A 109 8.47 -2.53 12.85
C PRO A 109 9.48 -2.78 13.98
N GLY A 110 9.04 -3.50 15.00
CA GLY A 110 9.90 -3.88 16.13
C GLY A 110 10.99 -4.87 15.71
N PRO A 111 12.10 -4.98 16.46
CA PRO A 111 13.25 -5.81 16.07
C PRO A 111 12.91 -7.31 15.98
N MET A 112 11.96 -7.78 16.79
CA MET A 112 11.49 -9.17 16.77
C MET A 112 10.38 -9.42 15.74
N GLN A 113 9.89 -8.39 15.06
CA GLN A 113 8.91 -8.54 13.98
C GLN A 113 9.64 -8.88 12.68
N LEU A 114 8.99 -9.66 11.81
CA LEU A 114 9.56 -10.13 10.54
C LEU A 114 10.22 -9.01 9.73
N LEU A 115 9.54 -7.86 9.63
CA LEU A 115 10.04 -6.69 8.88
C LEU A 115 11.26 -6.03 9.53
N GLY A 116 11.32 -6.01 10.87
CA GLY A 116 12.46 -5.51 11.61
C GLY A 116 13.68 -6.42 11.41
N ALA A 117 13.49 -7.73 11.60
CA ALA A 117 14.53 -8.74 11.40
C ALA A 117 15.04 -8.81 9.95
N ALA A 118 14.16 -8.58 8.96
CA ALA A 118 14.52 -8.50 7.54
C ALA A 118 15.20 -7.18 7.14
N GLY A 119 15.36 -6.23 8.08
CA GLY A 119 16.04 -4.95 7.81
C GLY A 119 15.18 -3.88 7.16
N ALA A 120 13.86 -4.07 7.02
CA ALA A 120 12.96 -3.08 6.41
C ALA A 120 12.69 -1.86 7.31
N GLY A 121 13.05 -1.94 8.60
CA GLY A 121 12.93 -0.85 9.58
C GLY A 121 14.09 0.15 9.64
N ARG A 122 15.13 -0.01 8.79
CA ARG A 122 16.30 0.88 8.76
C ARG A 122 15.92 2.33 8.44
N ASP A 123 16.62 3.28 9.05
CA ASP A 123 16.46 4.73 8.84
C ASP A 123 15.04 5.26 9.10
N TRP A 124 14.22 4.55 9.88
CA TRP A 124 12.87 5.02 10.20
C TRP A 124 12.89 6.37 10.93
N PRO A 125 12.05 7.36 10.57
CA PRO A 125 10.91 7.30 9.63
C PRO A 125 11.20 7.77 8.19
N GLU A 126 12.46 7.96 7.81
CA GLU A 126 12.87 8.57 6.54
C GLU A 126 12.30 7.81 5.32
N GLY A 127 11.71 8.53 4.35
CA GLY A 127 11.13 7.92 3.15
C GLY A 127 9.84 7.12 3.38
N ARG A 128 9.18 7.32 4.53
CA ARG A 128 7.87 6.70 4.83
C ARG A 128 6.81 7.78 4.97
N GLY A 129 5.62 7.48 4.50
CA GLY A 129 4.46 8.35 4.62
C GLY A 129 3.17 7.65 4.26
N VAL A 130 2.07 8.37 4.46
CA VAL A 130 0.72 7.95 4.14
C VAL A 130 0.16 8.92 3.11
N PHE A 131 -0.51 8.40 2.08
CA PHE A 131 -1.32 9.21 1.18
C PHE A 131 -2.76 8.72 1.27
N HIS A 132 -3.72 9.65 1.31
CA HIS A 132 -5.12 9.32 1.12
C HIS A 132 -5.85 10.49 0.43
N ASN A 133 -6.90 10.16 -0.32
CA ASN A 133 -7.81 11.16 -0.90
C ASN A 133 -8.68 11.81 0.20
N GLU A 134 -9.40 12.87 -0.15
CA GLU A 134 -10.27 13.59 0.79
C GLU A 134 -11.42 12.71 1.31
N ALA A 135 -11.93 11.81 0.48
CA ALA A 135 -13.02 10.90 0.83
C ALA A 135 -12.60 9.71 1.71
N GLN A 136 -11.29 9.51 1.92
CA GLN A 136 -10.71 8.42 2.72
C GLN A 136 -11.19 7.03 2.27
N THR A 137 -11.26 6.82 0.95
CA THR A 137 -11.76 5.60 0.28
C THR A 137 -10.67 4.80 -0.40
#